data_AF-A0A5E4RRT5-F1
#
_entry.id   AF-A0A5E4RRT5-F1
#
_cell.length_a   1.000
_cell.length_b   1.000
_cell.length_c   1.000
_cell.angle_alpha   90.00
_cell.angle_beta   90.00
_cell.angle_gamma   90.00
#
_symmetry.space_group_name_H-M   'P 1'
#
loop_
_entity.id
_entity.type
_entity.pdbx_description
1 polymer ?
#
loop_
_entity_poly.entity_id
_entity_poly.type
_entity_poly.pdbx_seq_one_letter_code
_entity_poly.pdbx_strand_id
1 'polypeptide(L)'
;MGHPTLPGRLRPGTPDPDIALAHDPSCLMECVRGHGGTLAHVLGALGTFRSRHGHWPRRLYLYPETLAALVQDLTPLGFYRCQQRLDILADLERDLFCADESGNVSIYRIQATVDPVGIDAAAVWLGLAPPMAGNAHGPDDTPRSLATPKPPR
;
A
#
# COMPACT_ATOMS: atom_id res chain seq x y z
N MET A 1 34.52 29.28 46.97
CA MET A 1 33.51 30.08 46.25
C MET A 1 33.49 29.62 44.79
N GLY A 2 32.39 28.98 44.36
CA GLY A 2 32.02 28.68 42.96
C GLY A 2 32.73 27.48 42.31
N HIS A 3 32.14 26.58 41.51
CA HIS A 3 30.77 26.22 41.09
C HIS A 3 30.86 24.79 40.54
N PRO A 4 29.82 23.94 40.64
CA PRO A 4 29.86 22.54 40.18
C PRO A 4 29.65 22.38 38.66
N THR A 5 30.33 21.38 38.09
CA THR A 5 30.25 20.91 36.69
C THR A 5 28.85 20.39 36.33
N LEU A 6 28.25 20.93 35.26
CA LEU A 6 27.03 20.41 34.61
C LEU A 6 27.39 19.29 33.61
N PRO A 7 26.75 18.10 33.66
CA PRO A 7 26.70 17.18 32.53
C PRO A 7 25.38 17.41 31.78
N GLY A 8 25.44 17.91 30.55
CA GLY A 8 24.21 18.05 29.78
C GLY A 8 24.36 18.79 28.47
N ARG A 9 24.64 18.05 27.40
CA ARG A 9 23.98 18.22 26.09
C ARG A 9 24.24 16.97 25.25
N LEU A 10 23.38 15.96 25.45
CA LEU A 10 23.08 15.00 24.40
C LEU A 10 22.49 15.81 23.24
N ARG A 11 23.13 15.74 22.08
CA ARG A 11 22.61 16.33 20.84
C ARG A 11 21.21 15.74 20.57
N PRO A 12 20.19 16.55 20.26
CA PRO A 12 18.96 16.03 19.69
C PRO A 12 19.31 15.27 18.42
N GLY A 13 18.96 13.98 18.39
CA GLY A 13 19.05 13.18 17.18
C GLY A 13 18.28 13.87 16.07
N THR A 14 18.93 14.01 14.94
CA THR A 14 18.29 14.32 13.66
C THR A 14 17.09 13.38 13.52
N PRO A 15 15.85 13.87 13.33
CA PRO A 15 14.77 12.97 12.97
C PRO A 15 15.10 12.39 11.60
N ASP A 16 15.18 11.06 11.52
CA ASP A 16 15.22 10.32 10.27
C ASP A 16 14.05 10.79 9.38
N PRO A 17 14.31 11.33 8.17
CA PRO A 17 13.25 11.79 7.28
C PRO A 17 12.42 10.65 6.68
N ASP A 18 12.71 9.39 6.99
CA ASP A 18 12.14 8.22 6.32
C ASP A 18 10.86 7.67 6.99
N ILE A 19 10.57 8.02 8.25
CA ILE A 19 9.48 7.38 9.04
C ILE A 19 8.34 8.36 9.41
N ALA A 20 8.37 9.60 8.91
CA ALA A 20 7.36 10.63 9.25
C ALA A 20 6.26 10.84 8.17
N LEU A 21 6.15 9.95 7.18
CA LEU A 21 5.03 9.93 6.22
C LEU A 21 3.94 8.93 6.60
N ALA A 22 3.91 8.51 7.86
CA ALA A 22 2.86 7.66 8.39
C ALA A 22 1.65 8.51 8.79
N HIS A 23 0.55 8.32 8.05
CA HIS A 23 -0.81 8.67 8.42
C HIS A 23 -1.19 10.15 8.36
N ASP A 24 -1.21 10.71 7.15
CA ASP A 24 -2.14 11.81 6.87
C ASP A 24 -3.38 11.27 6.12
N PRO A 25 -4.56 11.19 6.77
CA PRO A 25 -5.79 10.69 6.14
C PRO A 25 -6.33 11.63 5.05
N SER A 26 -5.82 12.86 4.93
CA SER A 26 -6.13 13.77 3.81
C SER A 26 -5.50 13.32 2.49
N CYS A 27 -4.48 12.45 2.54
CA CYS A 27 -3.76 11.95 1.36
C CYS A 27 -4.66 11.16 0.37
N LEU A 28 -5.73 10.54 0.87
CA LEU A 28 -6.66 9.74 0.03
C LEU A 28 -7.40 10.60 -1.00
N MET A 29 -7.89 11.77 -0.56
CA MET A 29 -8.58 12.74 -1.43
C MET A 29 -7.61 13.48 -2.34
N GLU A 30 -6.31 13.51 -1.98
CA GLU A 30 -5.27 14.13 -2.79
C GLU A 30 -4.75 13.24 -3.92
N CYS A 31 -5.01 11.93 -3.91
CA CYS A 31 -4.45 10.98 -4.89
C CYS A 31 -5.41 10.64 -6.04
N VAL A 32 -6.72 10.71 -5.82
CA VAL A 32 -7.76 10.35 -6.81
C VAL A 32 -8.52 11.60 -7.24
N ARG A 33 -8.65 11.80 -8.56
CA ARG A 33 -9.29 12.98 -9.17
C ARG A 33 -10.65 12.66 -9.79
N GLY A 34 -10.77 11.49 -10.43
CA GLY A 34 -11.89 11.14 -11.31
C GLY A 34 -12.90 10.18 -10.70
N HIS A 35 -13.74 9.61 -11.57
CA HIS A 35 -14.71 8.56 -11.19
C HIS A 35 -14.01 7.22 -10.85
N GLY A 36 -12.72 7.07 -11.14
CA GLY A 36 -11.91 5.93 -10.72
C GLY A 36 -12.23 4.63 -11.48
N GLY A 37 -12.89 4.73 -12.63
CA GLY A 37 -13.30 3.56 -13.42
C GLY A 37 -12.09 2.76 -13.92
N THR A 38 -11.15 3.42 -14.60
CA THR A 38 -9.92 2.76 -15.08
C THR A 38 -9.02 2.39 -13.91
N LEU A 39 -8.95 3.24 -12.89
CA LEU A 39 -8.20 2.94 -11.67
C LEU A 39 -8.67 1.64 -11.00
N ALA A 40 -9.98 1.43 -10.87
CA ALA A 40 -10.53 0.20 -10.27
C ALA A 40 -10.11 -1.07 -11.03
N HIS A 41 -10.08 -1.00 -12.38
CA HIS A 41 -9.61 -2.11 -13.20
C HIS A 41 -8.11 -2.38 -13.02
N VAL A 42 -7.29 -1.33 -12.93
CA VAL A 42 -5.85 -1.45 -12.66
C VAL A 42 -5.61 -2.06 -11.28
N LEU A 43 -6.26 -1.55 -10.24
CA LEU A 43 -6.16 -2.09 -8.88
C LEU A 43 -6.62 -3.55 -8.81
N GLY A 44 -7.68 -3.88 -9.54
CA GLY A 44 -8.17 -5.24 -9.73
C GLY A 44 -7.15 -6.19 -10.34
N ALA A 45 -6.48 -5.75 -11.41
CA ALA A 45 -5.42 -6.51 -12.07
C ALA A 45 -4.25 -6.77 -11.11
N LEU A 46 -3.81 -5.75 -10.37
CA LEU A 46 -2.74 -5.87 -9.37
C LEU A 46 -3.11 -6.85 -8.24
N GLY A 47 -4.33 -6.72 -7.71
CA GLY A 47 -4.84 -7.63 -6.68
C GLY A 47 -4.90 -9.07 -7.19
N THR A 48 -5.37 -9.27 -8.42
CA THR A 48 -5.42 -10.61 -9.03
C THR A 48 -4.02 -11.17 -9.27
N PHE A 49 -3.05 -10.35 -9.70
CA PHE A 49 -1.67 -10.78 -9.90
C PHE A 49 -1.09 -11.29 -8.58
N ARG A 50 -1.28 -10.53 -7.50
CA ARG A 50 -0.86 -10.93 -6.15
C ARG A 50 -1.53 -12.23 -5.70
N SER A 51 -2.83 -12.38 -5.92
CA SER A 51 -3.54 -13.61 -5.54
C SER A 51 -3.04 -14.84 -6.31
N ARG A 52 -2.56 -14.66 -7.55
CA ARG A 52 -2.03 -15.75 -8.38
C ARG A 52 -0.58 -16.10 -8.07
N HIS A 53 0.27 -15.09 -7.85
CA HIS A 53 1.72 -15.27 -7.77
C HIS A 53 2.29 -15.06 -6.36
N GLY A 54 1.47 -14.63 -5.39
CA GLY A 54 1.86 -14.40 -4.00
C GLY A 54 2.64 -13.11 -3.73
N HIS A 55 2.91 -12.30 -4.77
CA HIS A 55 3.70 -11.06 -4.67
C HIS A 55 3.15 -9.98 -5.61
N TRP A 56 3.57 -8.73 -5.39
CA TRP A 56 3.14 -7.61 -6.23
C TRP A 56 3.97 -7.52 -7.53
N PRO A 57 3.37 -7.15 -8.67
CA PRO A 57 4.11 -6.98 -9.91
C PRO A 57 5.02 -5.75 -9.84
N ARG A 58 6.01 -5.70 -10.73
CA ARG A 58 6.92 -4.55 -10.87
C ARG A 58 6.62 -3.70 -12.09
N ARG A 59 6.02 -4.30 -13.14
CA ARG A 59 5.70 -3.60 -14.38
C ARG A 59 4.22 -3.69 -14.67
N LEU A 60 3.65 -2.57 -15.07
CA LEU A 60 2.28 -2.43 -15.52
C LEU A 60 2.30 -1.91 -16.96
N TYR A 61 1.75 -2.70 -17.87
CA TYR A 61 1.64 -2.35 -19.28
C TYR A 61 0.20 -2.00 -19.59
N LEU A 62 0.01 -0.85 -20.24
CA LEU A 62 -1.29 -0.28 -20.57
C LEU A 62 -1.33 0.16 -22.01
N TYR A 63 -2.46 -0.06 -22.67
CA TYR A 63 -2.73 0.62 -23.93
C TYR A 63 -2.74 2.15 -23.73
N PRO A 64 -2.24 2.97 -24.66
CA PRO A 64 -2.07 4.41 -24.46
C PRO A 64 -3.35 5.13 -24.01
N GLU A 65 -4.50 4.71 -24.53
CA GLU A 65 -5.82 5.24 -24.20
C GLU A 65 -6.21 4.88 -22.76
N THR A 66 -5.90 3.67 -22.32
CA THR A 66 -6.09 3.23 -20.92
C THR A 66 -5.17 4.00 -19.99
N LEU A 67 -3.91 4.25 -20.39
CA LEU A 67 -2.98 5.07 -19.63
C LEU A 67 -3.48 6.52 -19.51
N ALA A 68 -3.99 7.10 -20.60
CA ALA A 68 -4.57 8.44 -20.57
C ALA A 68 -5.77 8.52 -19.61
N ALA A 69 -6.65 7.51 -19.62
CA ALA A 69 -7.77 7.43 -18.69
C ALA A 69 -7.30 7.27 -17.23
N LEU A 70 -6.26 6.48 -16.97
CA LEU A 70 -5.66 6.33 -15.64
C LEU A 70 -5.09 7.66 -15.12
N VAL A 71 -4.42 8.42 -15.99
CA VAL A 71 -3.89 9.76 -15.66
C VAL A 71 -5.00 10.77 -15.39
N GLN A 72 -6.19 10.59 -15.97
CA GLN A 72 -7.37 11.41 -15.67
C GLN A 72 -8.03 11.02 -14.34
N ASP A 73 -8.01 9.74 -13.99
CA ASP A 73 -8.56 9.22 -12.73
C ASP A 73 -7.71 9.59 -11.51
N LEU A 74 -6.40 9.80 -11.69
CA LEU A 74 -5.45 10.14 -10.63
C LEU A 74 -5.09 11.62 -10.62
N THR A 75 -4.70 12.13 -9.46
CA THR A 75 -3.97 13.40 -9.39
C THR A 75 -2.51 13.18 -9.77
N PRO A 76 -1.72 14.25 -10.03
CA PRO A 76 -0.28 14.12 -10.23
C PRO A 76 0.44 13.40 -9.07
N LEU A 77 0.00 13.64 -7.83
CA LEU A 77 0.54 12.96 -6.65
C LEU A 77 0.19 11.47 -6.66
N GLY A 78 -1.07 11.11 -6.93
CA GLY A 78 -1.50 9.72 -7.02
C GLY A 78 -0.76 8.95 -8.10
N PHE A 79 -0.59 9.56 -9.28
CA PHE A 79 0.19 8.96 -10.35
C PHE A 79 1.67 8.77 -9.98
N TYR A 80 2.29 9.77 -9.34
CA TYR A 80 3.65 9.66 -8.83
C TYR A 80 3.81 8.51 -7.82
N ARG A 81 2.86 8.33 -6.90
CA ARG A 81 2.85 7.21 -5.95
C ARG A 81 2.81 5.86 -6.66
N CYS A 82 2.01 5.73 -7.72
CA CYS A 82 2.02 4.52 -8.55
C CYS A 82 3.41 4.27 -9.16
N GLN A 83 4.04 5.29 -9.72
CA GLN A 83 5.37 5.20 -10.33
C GLN A 83 6.50 4.86 -9.34
N GLN A 84 6.34 5.14 -8.04
CA GLN A 84 7.32 4.74 -7.02
C GLN A 84 7.40 3.22 -6.83
N ARG A 85 6.35 2.47 -7.20
CA ARG A 85 6.24 1.03 -6.97
C ARG A 85 6.13 0.21 -8.25
N LEU A 86 5.59 0.82 -9.29
CA LEU A 86 5.37 0.23 -10.61
C LEU A 86 6.12 1.01 -11.68
N ASP A 87 6.74 0.27 -12.58
CA ASP A 87 7.14 0.77 -13.89
C ASP A 87 5.93 0.74 -14.82
N ILE A 88 5.37 1.92 -15.12
CA ILE A 88 4.17 2.08 -15.95
C ILE A 88 4.60 2.33 -17.38
N LEU A 89 4.29 1.39 -18.26
CA LEU A 89 4.73 1.37 -19.65
C LEU A 89 3.52 1.38 -20.58
N ALA A 90 3.61 2.14 -21.67
CA ALA A 90 2.63 2.08 -22.74
C ALA A 90 2.94 0.91 -23.67
N ASP A 91 1.94 0.08 -23.97
CA ASP A 91 2.04 -1.07 -24.86
C ASP A 91 0.93 -1.02 -25.92
N LEU A 92 1.27 -1.22 -27.18
CA LEU A 92 0.32 -1.14 -28.30
C LEU A 92 -0.31 -2.48 -28.66
N GLU A 93 0.09 -3.58 -28.02
CA GLU A 93 -0.37 -4.92 -28.37
C GLU A 93 -1.51 -5.39 -27.47
N ARG A 94 -1.56 -4.92 -26.21
CA ARG A 94 -2.49 -5.44 -25.19
C ARG A 94 -3.08 -4.33 -24.34
N ASP A 95 -4.36 -4.51 -23.99
CA ASP A 95 -5.12 -3.52 -23.19
C ASP A 95 -4.51 -3.25 -21.80
N LEU A 96 -4.24 -4.33 -21.05
CA LEU A 96 -3.74 -4.27 -19.67
C LEU A 96 -3.05 -5.59 -19.29
N PHE A 97 -1.80 -5.53 -18.84
CA PHE A 97 -1.14 -6.69 -18.25
C PHE A 97 -0.07 -6.30 -17.22
N CYS A 98 0.18 -7.20 -16.29
CA CYS A 98 1.18 -7.07 -15.24
C CYS A 98 2.32 -8.07 -15.48
N ALA A 99 3.54 -7.66 -15.16
CA ALA A 99 4.71 -8.53 -15.19
C ALA A 99 5.64 -8.30 -14.00
N ASP A 100 6.39 -9.35 -13.64
CA ASP A 100 7.50 -9.27 -12.69
C ASP A 100 8.86 -9.48 -13.39
N GLU A 101 9.94 -9.49 -12.60
CA GLU A 101 11.30 -9.74 -13.09
C GLU A 101 11.58 -11.24 -13.31
N SER A 102 10.74 -12.12 -12.75
CA SER A 102 10.86 -13.58 -12.86
C SER A 102 10.23 -14.14 -14.14
N GLY A 103 9.57 -13.30 -14.94
CA GLY A 103 8.88 -13.69 -16.17
C GLY A 103 7.42 -14.10 -15.98
N ASN A 104 6.85 -13.92 -14.78
CA ASN A 104 5.42 -14.10 -14.53
C ASN A 104 4.65 -12.97 -15.19
N VAL A 105 3.72 -13.33 -16.07
CA VAL A 105 2.84 -12.38 -16.76
C VAL A 105 1.39 -12.72 -16.46
N SER A 106 0.56 -11.71 -16.24
CA SER A 106 -0.90 -11.90 -16.21
C SER A 106 -1.57 -10.80 -17.01
N ILE A 107 -2.39 -11.24 -17.97
CA ILE A 107 -3.11 -10.39 -18.93
C ILE A 107 -4.54 -10.23 -18.42
N TYR A 108 -5.03 -9.00 -18.44
CA TYR A 108 -6.34 -8.65 -17.91
C TYR A 108 -7.16 -7.96 -18.99
N ARG A 109 -8.39 -8.42 -19.15
CA ARG A 109 -9.40 -7.68 -19.89
C ARG A 109 -10.16 -6.80 -18.90
N ILE A 110 -10.45 -5.57 -19.31
CA ILE A 110 -11.15 -4.55 -18.51
C ILE A 110 -12.55 -5.02 -18.04
N GLN A 111 -13.09 -6.12 -18.56
CA GLN A 111 -14.39 -6.69 -18.15
C GLN A 111 -14.31 -7.82 -17.09
N ALA A 112 -13.14 -8.12 -16.53
CA ALA A 112 -13.02 -9.17 -15.52
C ALA A 112 -13.67 -8.76 -14.19
N THR A 113 -14.29 -9.73 -13.50
CA THR A 113 -14.81 -9.54 -12.13
C THR A 113 -13.70 -9.07 -11.22
N VAL A 114 -13.87 -7.87 -10.67
CA VAL A 114 -12.88 -7.26 -9.79
C VAL A 114 -13.19 -7.65 -8.35
N ASP A 115 -12.22 -8.27 -7.68
CA ASP A 115 -12.32 -8.59 -6.25
C ASP A 115 -12.08 -7.32 -5.41
N PRO A 116 -13.05 -6.84 -4.62
CA PRO A 116 -12.92 -5.62 -3.83
C PRO A 116 -11.79 -5.72 -2.80
N VAL A 117 -11.53 -6.91 -2.25
CA VAL A 117 -10.43 -7.12 -1.29
C VAL A 117 -9.07 -6.91 -1.98
N GLY A 118 -8.93 -7.42 -3.21
CA GLY A 118 -7.78 -7.18 -4.07
C GLY A 118 -7.58 -5.70 -4.41
N ILE A 119 -8.67 -4.96 -4.68
CA ILE A 119 -8.63 -3.50 -4.93
C ILE A 119 -8.06 -2.77 -3.71
N ASP A 120 -8.64 -2.99 -2.53
CA ASP A 120 -8.23 -2.29 -1.31
C ASP A 120 -6.77 -2.58 -0.97
N ALA A 121 -6.36 -3.84 -1.05
CA ALA A 121 -4.97 -4.22 -0.82
C ALA A 121 -4.02 -3.54 -1.81
N ALA A 122 -4.41 -3.40 -3.08
CA ALA A 122 -3.61 -2.73 -4.10
C ALA A 122 -3.55 -1.21 -3.85
N ALA A 123 -4.65 -0.58 -3.46
CA ALA A 123 -4.70 0.84 -3.15
C ALA A 123 -3.80 1.18 -1.95
N VAL A 124 -3.83 0.35 -0.90
CA VAL A 124 -2.93 0.48 0.25
C VAL A 124 -1.49 0.26 -0.15
N TRP A 125 -1.22 -0.79 -0.94
CA TRP A 125 0.13 -1.08 -1.40
C TRP A 125 0.72 0.05 -2.24
N LEU A 126 -0.07 0.67 -3.12
CA LEU A 126 0.36 1.82 -3.92
C LEU A 126 0.47 3.12 -3.11
N GLY A 127 0.02 3.14 -1.86
CA GLY A 127 -0.02 4.34 -1.03
C GLY A 127 -1.10 5.34 -1.46
N LEU A 128 -2.12 4.87 -2.18
CA LEU A 128 -3.30 5.66 -2.56
C LEU A 128 -4.34 5.67 -1.44
N ALA A 129 -4.37 4.61 -0.62
CA ALA A 129 -5.20 4.50 0.56
C ALA A 129 -4.34 4.32 1.83
N PRO A 130 -4.75 4.87 2.99
CA PRO A 130 -4.13 4.53 4.26
C PRO A 130 -4.31 3.03 4.49
N PRO A 131 -3.33 2.34 5.10
CA PRO A 131 -3.56 1.00 5.59
C PRO A 131 -4.77 1.08 6.51
N MET A 132 -5.86 0.38 6.17
CA MET A 132 -6.96 0.24 7.10
C MET A 132 -6.35 -0.30 8.38
N ALA A 133 -6.29 0.55 9.41
CA ALA A 133 -5.95 0.12 10.75
C ALA A 133 -7.02 -0.90 11.09
N GLY A 134 -6.70 -2.19 10.90
CA GLY A 134 -7.55 -3.26 11.35
C GLY A 134 -7.89 -2.93 12.80
N ASN A 135 -9.17 -2.97 13.12
CA ASN A 135 -9.67 -2.89 14.48
C ASN A 135 -8.71 -3.64 15.41
N ALA A 136 -7.88 -2.90 16.15
CA ALA A 136 -7.27 -3.38 17.36
C ALA A 136 -8.37 -3.44 18.41
N HIS A 137 -9.39 -4.26 18.16
CA HIS A 137 -10.11 -4.90 19.24
C HIS A 137 -9.28 -6.13 19.57
N GLY A 138 -8.20 -5.91 20.32
CA GLY A 138 -7.51 -7.00 20.97
C GLY A 138 -8.53 -7.80 21.78
N PRO A 139 -8.42 -9.13 21.84
CA PRO A 139 -9.11 -9.86 22.89
C PRO A 139 -8.60 -9.29 24.21
N ASP A 140 -9.47 -8.59 24.92
CA ASP A 140 -9.21 -8.07 26.25
C ASP A 140 -8.67 -9.22 27.11
N ASP A 141 -7.39 -9.06 27.43
CA ASP A 141 -6.57 -9.92 28.25
C ASP A 141 -7.16 -9.86 29.66
N THR A 142 -8.07 -10.78 29.97
CA THR A 142 -8.54 -10.93 31.34
C THR A 142 -7.36 -11.46 32.17
N PRO A 143 -6.93 -10.76 33.24
CA PRO A 143 -5.66 -11.05 33.88
C PRO A 143 -5.69 -12.43 34.56
N ARG A 144 -4.71 -13.24 34.15
CA ARG A 144 -4.19 -14.45 34.79
C ARG A 144 -4.33 -14.44 36.31
N SER A 145 -5.33 -15.15 36.85
CA SER A 145 -5.40 -15.49 38.28
C SER A 145 -4.69 -16.82 38.52
N LEU A 146 -3.63 -16.79 39.34
CA LEU A 146 -2.89 -17.95 39.79
C LEU A 146 -3.81 -18.96 40.48
N ALA A 147 -3.93 -20.17 39.94
CA ALA A 147 -4.38 -21.34 40.69
C ALA A 147 -3.20 -22.31 40.87
N THR A 148 -2.70 -22.39 42.10
CA THR A 148 -1.69 -23.32 42.63
C THR A 148 -2.06 -24.79 42.40
N PRO A 149 -1.10 -25.68 42.07
CA PRO A 149 -1.36 -27.11 42.01
C PRO A 149 -1.42 -27.74 43.40
N LYS A 150 -2.36 -28.68 43.59
CA LYS A 150 -2.54 -29.48 44.82
C LYS A 150 -1.67 -30.75 44.75
N PRO A 151 -0.96 -31.15 45.83
CA PRO A 151 -0.18 -32.38 45.82
C PRO A 151 -1.04 -33.61 46.13
N PRO A 152 -0.62 -34.82 45.70
CA PRO A 152 -1.37 -36.05 45.90
C PRO A 152 -1.17 -36.61 47.32
N ARG A 153 -2.22 -37.27 47.83
CA ARG A 153 -2.16 -38.31 48.85
C ARG A 153 -3.00 -39.49 48.39
#